data_AF-A0A370QRZ9-F1
#
_entry.id   AF-A0A370QRZ9-F1
#
_cell.length_a   1.000
_cell.length_b   1.000
_cell.length_c   1.000
_cell.angle_alpha   90.00
_cell.angle_beta   90.00
_cell.angle_gamma   90.00
#
_symmetry.space_group_name_H-M   'P 1'
#
loop_
_entity.id
_entity.type
_entity.pdbx_description
1 polymer ?
#
loop_
_entity_poly.entity_id
_entity_poly.type
_entity_poly.pdbx_seq_one_letter_code
_entity_poly.pdbx_strand_id
1 'polypeptide(L)'
;MTIVLSASVGLGGANKPEEVRLVRQQLNAHFARVKTLPQIAQGTMADEELYKAIRILQFAMGIKAPDSVISPGGRTLKTLNTAPEVYKMEGRTIRGHQEGLPGNVQKRNLVNTKAVSHDQSTAWAYDVAKDDFPVNSNKCNKFVYDVIKEAGLDAYVTIRGAKRAPLAAEWADKNTYIPNWRVLSTDEKPAKGDVAAYPLSSGGSSYSGHTGFIVFLNGTLTNISAHGTSVYSTVGQFENNIDTRYRRYIGA
;
A
#
# COMPACT_ATOMS: atom_id res chain seq x y z
N MET A 1 15.67 -6.91 24.82
CA MET A 1 16.10 -6.42 26.13
C MET A 1 15.06 -5.42 26.62
N THR A 2 14.71 -5.46 27.90
CA THR A 2 13.81 -4.45 28.50
C THR A 2 14.68 -3.39 29.18
N ILE A 3 14.55 -2.14 28.74
CA ILE A 3 15.27 -1.00 29.29
C ILE A 3 14.36 -0.23 30.27
N VAL A 4 14.90 0.23 31.39
CA VAL A 4 14.20 1.10 32.34
C VAL A 4 14.93 2.43 32.36
N LEU A 5 14.19 3.52 32.17
CA LEU A 5 14.73 4.87 32.21
C LEU A 5 14.39 5.51 33.54
N SER A 6 15.39 6.09 34.20
CA SER A 6 15.22 6.90 35.40
C SER A 6 15.00 8.38 35.08
N ALA A 7 15.34 8.83 33.87
CA ALA A 7 15.03 10.16 33.36
C ALA A 7 14.80 10.14 31.84
N SER A 8 14.31 11.24 31.26
CA SER A 8 14.05 11.29 29.82
C SER A 8 15.34 11.27 29.00
N VAL A 9 15.31 10.53 27.89
CA VAL A 9 16.38 10.46 26.86
C VAL A 9 15.87 11.08 25.57
N GLY A 10 16.68 11.89 24.90
CA GLY A 10 16.31 12.61 23.68
C GLY A 10 16.42 14.13 23.83
N LEU A 11 15.77 14.86 22.94
CA LEU A 11 15.88 16.31 22.84
C LEU A 11 15.42 16.99 24.15
N GLY A 12 16.30 17.72 24.83
CA GLY A 12 15.99 18.36 26.11
C GLY A 12 15.81 17.40 27.30
N GLY A 13 16.13 16.11 27.14
CA GLY A 13 16.14 15.12 28.22
C GLY A 13 17.37 15.23 29.12
N ALA A 14 17.36 14.54 30.26
CA ALA A 14 18.51 14.45 31.15
C ALA A 14 19.67 13.64 30.53
N ASN A 15 19.36 12.77 29.56
CA ASN A 15 20.34 12.09 28.71
C ASN A 15 21.46 11.39 29.49
N LYS A 16 21.09 10.60 30.52
CA LYS A 16 22.06 9.83 31.30
C LYS A 16 22.86 8.91 30.37
N PRO A 17 24.21 8.92 30.43
CA PRO A 17 25.09 8.23 29.47
C PRO A 17 24.71 6.76 29.18
N GLU A 18 24.47 5.97 30.23
CA GLU A 18 24.09 4.56 30.06
C GLU A 18 22.70 4.37 29.47
N GLU A 19 21.75 5.23 29.83
CA GLU A 19 20.39 5.18 29.29
C GLU A 19 20.37 5.55 27.80
N VAL A 20 21.19 6.52 27.39
CA VAL A 20 21.40 6.87 25.98
C VAL A 20 21.94 5.66 25.20
N ARG A 21 22.96 4.99 25.74
CA ARG A 21 23.55 3.81 25.11
C ARG A 21 22.54 2.69 24.94
N LEU A 22 21.74 2.41 25.97
CA LEU A 22 20.68 1.41 25.95
C LEU A 22 19.58 1.74 24.94
N VAL A 23 19.15 3.00 24.87
CA VAL A 23 18.18 3.46 23.86
C VAL A 23 18.72 3.28 22.46
N ARG A 24 19.98 3.67 22.18
CA ARG A 24 20.61 3.47 20.87
C ARG A 24 20.67 2.01 20.47
N GLN A 25 21.08 1.13 21.39
CA GLN A 25 21.14 -0.30 21.15
C GLN A 25 19.77 -0.87 20.80
N GLN A 26 18.73 -0.48 21.54
CA GLN A 26 17.37 -0.97 21.33
C GLN A 26 16.76 -0.40 20.04
N LEU A 27 16.99 0.87 19.71
CA LEU A 27 16.60 1.47 18.43
C LEU A 27 17.22 0.70 17.25
N ASN A 28 18.51 0.41 17.32
CA ASN A 28 19.21 -0.39 16.32
C ASN A 28 18.62 -1.80 16.19
N ALA A 29 18.24 -2.45 17.30
CA ALA A 29 17.55 -3.74 17.25
C ALA A 29 16.19 -3.68 16.54
N HIS A 30 15.46 -2.57 16.67
CA HIS A 30 14.23 -2.33 15.89
C HIS A 30 14.54 -2.02 14.41
N PHE A 31 15.57 -1.20 14.14
CA PHE A 31 15.93 -0.78 12.78
C PHE A 31 16.63 -1.87 11.97
N ALA A 32 17.35 -2.81 12.60
CA ALA A 32 18.06 -3.90 11.92
C ALA A 32 17.09 -4.82 11.15
N ARG A 33 15.81 -4.81 11.50
CA ARG A 33 14.74 -5.55 10.83
C ARG A 33 14.11 -4.77 9.67
N VAL A 34 14.46 -3.49 9.51
CA VAL A 34 13.99 -2.59 8.44
C VAL A 34 15.17 -2.31 7.51
N LYS A 35 15.26 -3.06 6.39
CA LYS A 35 16.41 -3.00 5.46
C LYS A 35 16.78 -1.60 4.94
N THR A 36 15.82 -0.67 4.95
CA THR A 36 15.99 0.70 4.44
C THR A 36 16.45 1.70 5.49
N LEU A 37 16.46 1.33 6.78
CA LEU A 37 16.91 2.22 7.85
C LEU A 37 18.36 1.92 8.23
N PRO A 38 19.27 2.90 8.11
CA PRO A 38 20.63 2.72 8.58
C PRO A 38 20.65 2.55 10.11
N GLN A 39 21.61 1.77 10.59
CA GLN A 39 21.92 1.69 12.02
C GLN A 39 22.55 3.02 12.46
N ILE A 40 22.18 3.49 13.65
CA ILE A 40 22.80 4.66 14.25
C ILE A 40 24.07 4.28 15.02
N ALA A 41 25.02 5.20 15.14
CA ALA A 41 26.24 4.97 15.89
C ALA A 41 25.93 4.60 17.35
N GLN A 42 26.66 3.62 17.90
CA GLN A 42 26.60 3.32 19.33
C GLN A 42 27.41 4.36 20.11
N GLY A 43 26.96 4.69 21.32
CA GLY A 43 27.61 5.69 22.15
C GLY A 43 26.73 6.13 23.32
N THR A 44 27.24 7.05 24.12
CA THR A 44 26.58 7.57 25.32
C THR A 44 26.09 9.01 25.17
N MET A 45 26.41 9.67 24.06
CA MET A 45 25.99 11.04 23.79
C MET A 45 24.61 11.09 23.13
N ALA A 46 23.78 12.01 23.61
CA ALA A 46 22.52 12.35 22.96
C ALA A 46 22.80 13.45 21.93
N ASP A 47 22.70 13.09 20.65
CA ASP A 47 23.02 13.96 19.53
C ASP A 47 21.89 13.95 18.48
N GLU A 48 22.08 14.70 17.42
CA GLU A 48 21.13 14.82 16.31
C GLU A 48 20.78 13.47 15.66
N GLU A 49 21.72 12.52 15.63
CA GLU A 49 21.46 11.20 15.07
C GLU A 49 20.47 10.42 15.95
N LEU A 50 20.68 10.43 17.27
CA LEU A 50 19.73 9.85 18.22
C LEU A 50 18.37 10.54 18.15
N TYR A 51 18.33 11.87 18.11
CA TYR A 51 17.08 12.63 18.06
C TYR A 51 16.26 12.28 16.82
N LYS A 52 16.92 12.15 15.66
CA LYS A 52 16.29 11.70 14.41
C LYS A 52 15.76 10.27 14.52
N ALA A 53 16.53 9.35 15.10
CA ALA A 53 16.10 7.97 15.28
C ALA A 53 14.88 7.84 16.20
N ILE A 54 14.84 8.58 17.31
CA ILE A 54 13.67 8.64 18.19
C ILE A 54 12.47 9.18 17.40
N ARG A 55 12.66 10.24 16.60
CA ARG A 55 11.61 10.84 15.78
C ARG A 55 11.02 9.84 14.78
N ILE A 56 11.87 9.06 14.13
CA ILE A 56 11.47 8.01 13.19
C ILE A 56 10.59 6.98 13.92
N LEU A 57 11.04 6.48 15.07
CA LEU A 57 10.27 5.54 15.89
C LEU A 57 8.92 6.14 16.33
N GLN A 58 8.88 7.40 16.75
CA GLN A 58 7.66 8.05 17.21
C GLN A 58 6.67 8.30 16.07
N PHE A 59 7.16 8.80 14.93
CA PHE A 59 6.38 8.91 13.69
C PHE A 59 5.77 7.56 13.35
N ALA A 60 6.57 6.50 13.54
CA ALA A 60 6.16 5.15 13.26
C ALA A 60 5.02 4.60 14.14
N MET A 61 5.01 5.04 15.38
CA MET A 61 3.94 4.77 16.32
C MET A 61 2.66 5.57 16.01
N GLY A 62 2.66 6.40 14.96
CA GLY A 62 1.55 7.28 14.59
C GLY A 62 1.46 8.54 15.45
N ILE A 63 2.54 8.95 16.11
CA ILE A 63 2.58 10.22 16.84
C ILE A 63 2.59 11.37 15.82
N LYS A 64 1.55 12.22 15.86
CA LYS A 64 1.34 13.30 14.88
C LYS A 64 2.42 14.37 14.92
N ALA A 65 2.97 14.63 16.10
CA ALA A 65 4.06 15.59 16.31
C ALA A 65 5.19 14.90 17.11
N PRO A 66 6.06 14.14 16.43
CA PRO A 66 7.23 13.53 17.05
C PRO A 66 8.15 14.59 17.67
N ASP A 67 8.47 14.45 18.95
CA ASP A 67 9.21 15.42 19.76
C ASP A 67 10.68 15.03 19.99
N SER A 68 11.10 13.85 19.52
CA SER A 68 12.45 13.31 19.75
C SER A 68 12.77 13.00 21.21
N VAL A 69 11.76 12.74 22.07
CA VAL A 69 11.91 12.41 23.49
C VAL A 69 11.34 11.05 23.87
N ILE A 70 12.08 10.31 24.70
CA ILE A 70 11.64 9.08 25.35
C ILE A 70 11.56 9.32 26.85
N SER A 71 10.36 9.48 27.37
CA SER A 71 10.12 9.71 28.81
C SER A 71 10.03 8.40 29.60
N PRO A 72 10.44 8.38 30.89
CA PRO A 72 10.19 7.27 31.81
C PRO A 72 8.70 6.90 31.85
N GLY A 73 8.40 5.60 31.73
CA GLY A 73 7.02 5.08 31.68
C GLY A 73 6.18 5.52 30.46
N GLY A 74 6.76 6.33 29.57
CA GLY A 74 6.08 6.89 28.41
C GLY A 74 5.77 5.85 27.32
N ARG A 75 4.88 6.24 26.40
CA ARG A 75 4.44 5.38 25.29
C ARG A 75 5.61 4.90 24.43
N THR A 76 6.55 5.80 24.12
CA THR A 76 7.75 5.49 23.30
C THR A 76 8.65 4.47 23.98
N LEU A 77 8.87 4.58 25.29
CA LEU A 77 9.66 3.61 26.05
C LEU A 77 8.98 2.24 26.09
N LYS A 78 7.66 2.21 26.32
CA LYS A 78 6.88 0.96 26.29
C LYS A 78 7.02 0.24 24.95
N THR A 79 6.92 0.97 23.83
CA THR A 79 7.13 0.40 22.49
C THR A 79 8.57 -0.04 22.25
N LEU A 80 9.54 0.72 22.73
CA LEU A 80 10.95 0.37 22.58
C LEU A 80 11.30 -0.94 23.32
N ASN A 81 10.63 -1.19 24.46
CA ASN A 81 10.77 -2.37 25.32
C ASN A 81 10.02 -3.62 24.86
N THR A 82 9.00 -3.47 24.03
CA THR A 82 8.35 -4.65 23.45
C THR A 82 9.32 -5.33 22.49
N ALA A 83 9.27 -6.66 22.42
CA ALA A 83 9.91 -7.38 21.32
C ALA A 83 9.47 -6.72 19.99
N PRO A 84 10.32 -6.68 18.96
CA PRO A 84 9.93 -6.20 17.64
C PRO A 84 8.85 -7.14 17.05
N GLU A 85 7.63 -7.06 17.56
CA GLU A 85 6.48 -7.74 17.01
C GLU A 85 6.18 -7.05 15.68
N VAL A 86 6.15 -7.86 14.65
CA VAL A 86 6.02 -7.45 13.26
C VAL A 86 4.65 -6.81 13.00
N TYR A 87 3.98 -6.03 13.86
CA TYR A 87 2.72 -5.34 13.47
C TYR A 87 2.36 -3.97 14.09
N LYS A 88 3.19 -3.27 14.88
CA LYS A 88 2.77 -2.01 15.54
C LYS A 88 3.59 -0.75 15.25
N MET A 89 4.35 -0.79 14.16
CA MET A 89 4.88 0.37 13.47
C MET A 89 4.35 0.39 12.03
N GLU A 90 3.13 -0.08 11.81
CA GLU A 90 2.45 -0.09 10.50
C GLU A 90 1.11 0.64 10.56
N GLY A 91 0.94 1.52 11.55
CA GLY A 91 -0.18 2.45 11.55
C GLY A 91 0.05 3.60 10.58
N ARG A 92 1.31 4.08 10.44
CA ARG A 92 1.77 5.10 9.48
C ARG A 92 3.30 5.08 9.19
N THR A 93 3.96 3.92 9.17
CA THR A 93 5.44 3.84 9.00
C THR A 93 5.89 2.85 7.94
N ILE A 94 7.04 3.20 7.35
CA ILE A 94 8.14 2.36 6.86
C ILE A 94 7.99 0.87 7.22
N ARG A 95 7.09 0.22 6.50
CA ARG A 95 7.16 -1.14 5.97
C ARG A 95 6.73 -1.02 4.52
N GLY A 96 7.56 -1.44 3.58
CA GLY A 96 8.01 -2.83 3.58
C GLY A 96 6.81 -3.71 3.30
N HIS A 97 5.99 -3.32 2.33
CA HIS A 97 5.08 -4.26 1.72
C HIS A 97 5.88 -5.52 1.40
N GLN A 98 5.32 -6.67 1.73
CA GLN A 98 5.77 -7.89 1.08
C GLN A 98 5.67 -7.79 -0.45
N GLU A 99 5.08 -6.73 -1.01
CA GLU A 99 5.12 -6.37 -2.43
C GLU A 99 6.41 -6.73 -3.15
N GLY A 100 7.57 -6.46 -2.55
CA GLY A 100 8.88 -6.77 -3.14
C GLY A 100 9.33 -8.23 -2.94
N LEU A 101 8.63 -9.03 -2.13
CA LEU A 101 8.91 -10.46 -2.03
C LEU A 101 8.70 -11.10 -3.41
N PRO A 102 9.56 -12.07 -3.78
CA PRO A 102 9.43 -12.77 -5.06
C PRO A 102 8.01 -13.27 -5.34
N GLY A 103 7.32 -13.80 -4.32
CA GLY A 103 5.93 -14.25 -4.46
C GLY A 103 4.95 -13.14 -4.85
N ASN A 104 5.06 -11.94 -4.28
CA ASN A 104 4.15 -10.85 -4.62
C ASN A 104 4.49 -10.20 -5.96
N VAL A 105 5.78 -10.10 -6.29
CA VAL A 105 6.22 -9.71 -7.64
C VAL A 105 5.71 -10.71 -8.67
N GLN A 106 5.81 -12.02 -8.42
CA GLN A 106 5.27 -13.07 -9.29
C GLN A 106 3.75 -12.97 -9.42
N LYS A 107 3.01 -12.78 -8.33
CA LYS A 107 1.56 -12.58 -8.36
C LYS A 107 1.16 -11.36 -9.21
N ARG A 108 1.86 -10.22 -9.09
CA ARG A 108 1.63 -9.05 -9.97
C ARG A 108 2.04 -9.30 -11.43
N ASN A 109 3.09 -10.09 -11.66
CA ASN A 109 3.46 -10.52 -13.00
C ASN A 109 2.38 -11.39 -13.63
N LEU A 110 1.74 -12.27 -12.85
CA LEU A 110 0.61 -13.08 -13.31
C LEU A 110 -0.59 -12.20 -13.66
N VAL A 111 -0.95 -11.22 -12.81
CA VAL A 111 -2.00 -10.23 -13.13
C VAL A 111 -1.69 -9.54 -14.46
N ASN A 112 -0.46 -9.05 -14.65
CA ASN A 112 -0.04 -8.44 -15.90
C ASN A 112 -0.20 -9.40 -17.10
N THR A 113 0.31 -10.63 -16.99
CA THR A 113 0.23 -11.62 -18.08
C THR A 113 -1.21 -11.96 -18.43
N LYS A 114 -2.09 -12.12 -17.43
CA LYS A 114 -3.52 -12.40 -17.62
C LYS A 114 -4.23 -11.21 -18.26
N ALA A 115 -4.02 -9.99 -17.76
CA ALA A 115 -4.59 -8.79 -18.34
C ALA A 115 -4.21 -8.63 -19.82
N VAL A 116 -2.92 -8.76 -20.14
CA VAL A 116 -2.40 -8.65 -21.52
C VAL A 116 -2.93 -9.75 -22.43
N SER A 117 -3.15 -10.97 -21.92
CA SER A 117 -3.70 -12.07 -22.73
C SER A 117 -5.14 -11.83 -23.22
N HIS A 118 -5.82 -10.83 -22.66
CA HIS A 118 -7.17 -10.42 -23.06
C HIS A 118 -7.20 -9.19 -23.94
N ASP A 119 -6.06 -8.67 -24.41
CA ASP A 119 -6.06 -7.57 -25.39
C ASP A 119 -6.89 -7.92 -26.63
N GLN A 120 -7.72 -6.99 -27.07
CA GLN A 120 -8.73 -7.12 -28.11
C GLN A 120 -9.90 -8.08 -27.82
N SER A 121 -9.99 -8.65 -26.62
CA SER A 121 -11.11 -9.52 -26.24
C SER A 121 -12.43 -8.74 -26.16
N THR A 122 -13.48 -9.28 -26.76
CA THR A 122 -14.84 -8.74 -26.70
C THR A 122 -15.66 -9.29 -25.52
N ALA A 123 -15.09 -10.20 -24.72
CA ALA A 123 -15.84 -10.88 -23.66
C ALA A 123 -16.35 -9.94 -22.54
N TRP A 124 -15.78 -8.73 -22.41
CA TRP A 124 -16.21 -7.68 -21.49
C TRP A 124 -16.79 -6.45 -22.20
N ALA A 125 -17.11 -6.56 -23.50
CA ALA A 125 -17.75 -5.49 -24.25
C ALA A 125 -19.12 -5.14 -23.65
N TYR A 126 -19.58 -3.92 -23.93
CA TYR A 126 -20.82 -3.38 -23.37
C TYR A 126 -22.03 -4.21 -23.80
N ASP A 127 -22.08 -4.63 -25.05
CA ASP A 127 -23.15 -5.38 -25.70
C ASP A 127 -23.08 -6.90 -25.49
N VAL A 128 -22.02 -7.41 -24.86
CA VAL A 128 -21.83 -8.84 -24.56
C VAL A 128 -22.19 -9.12 -23.10
N ALA A 129 -23.00 -10.15 -22.84
CA ALA A 129 -23.25 -10.61 -21.47
C ALA A 129 -22.04 -11.38 -20.92
N LYS A 130 -21.75 -11.23 -19.63
CA LYS A 130 -20.68 -11.97 -18.97
C LYS A 130 -21.07 -12.31 -17.54
N ASP A 131 -21.28 -13.60 -17.28
CA ASP A 131 -21.69 -14.12 -15.96
C ASP A 131 -22.92 -13.37 -15.42
N ASP A 132 -22.78 -12.70 -14.29
CA ASP A 132 -23.81 -11.88 -13.62
C ASP A 132 -23.97 -10.47 -14.22
N PHE A 133 -23.14 -10.09 -15.20
CA PHE A 133 -23.20 -8.78 -15.87
C PHE A 133 -23.99 -8.89 -17.19
N PRO A 134 -25.14 -8.19 -17.32
CA PRO A 134 -25.98 -8.31 -18.51
C PRO A 134 -25.37 -7.61 -19.74
N VAL A 135 -25.99 -7.84 -20.90
CA VAL A 135 -25.80 -6.96 -22.07
C VAL A 135 -26.17 -5.52 -21.72
N ASN A 136 -25.60 -4.56 -22.44
CA ASN A 136 -25.77 -3.12 -22.22
C ASN A 136 -25.34 -2.66 -20.81
N SER A 137 -24.22 -3.19 -20.32
CA SER A 137 -23.63 -2.79 -19.04
C SER A 137 -22.12 -2.62 -19.13
N ASN A 138 -21.58 -1.66 -18.38
CA ASN A 138 -20.13 -1.45 -18.26
C ASN A 138 -19.51 -2.58 -17.44
N LYS A 139 -18.38 -3.12 -17.91
CA LYS A 139 -17.73 -4.29 -17.29
C LYS A 139 -16.26 -4.06 -16.94
N CYS A 140 -15.84 -2.80 -16.81
CA CYS A 140 -14.46 -2.47 -16.44
C CYS A 140 -14.06 -3.07 -15.08
N ASN A 141 -14.94 -3.02 -14.08
CA ASN A 141 -14.70 -3.66 -12.78
C ASN A 141 -14.77 -5.19 -12.83
N LYS A 142 -15.65 -5.76 -13.67
CA LYS A 142 -15.74 -7.21 -13.89
C LYS A 142 -14.47 -7.74 -14.53
N PHE A 143 -13.92 -7.02 -15.53
CA PHE A 143 -12.62 -7.33 -16.12
C PHE A 143 -11.50 -7.35 -15.08
N VAL A 144 -11.41 -6.32 -14.24
CA VAL A 144 -10.43 -6.29 -13.14
C VAL A 144 -10.61 -7.47 -12.18
N TYR A 145 -11.84 -7.77 -11.79
CA TYR A 145 -12.13 -8.89 -10.90
C TYR A 145 -11.75 -10.25 -11.49
N ASP A 146 -12.10 -10.50 -12.75
CA ASP A 146 -11.82 -11.77 -13.43
C ASP A 146 -10.33 -12.01 -13.62
N VAL A 147 -9.60 -10.99 -14.08
CA VAL A 147 -8.13 -11.08 -14.25
C VAL A 147 -7.43 -11.35 -12.91
N ILE A 148 -7.88 -10.72 -11.82
CA ILE A 148 -7.36 -10.98 -10.47
C ILE A 148 -7.62 -12.43 -10.06
N LYS A 149 -8.82 -12.96 -10.32
CA LYS A 149 -9.18 -14.35 -10.04
C LYS A 149 -8.39 -15.34 -10.88
N GLU A 150 -8.22 -15.07 -12.17
CA GLU A 150 -7.39 -15.87 -13.09
C GLU A 150 -5.91 -15.90 -12.69
N ALA A 151 -5.42 -14.86 -12.00
CA ALA A 151 -4.10 -14.82 -11.40
C ALA A 151 -4.01 -15.55 -10.04
N GLY A 152 -5.09 -16.20 -9.59
CA GLY A 152 -5.16 -16.91 -8.31
C GLY A 152 -5.26 -16.01 -7.09
N LEU A 153 -5.69 -14.75 -7.27
CA LEU A 153 -5.81 -13.75 -6.23
C LEU A 153 -7.27 -13.46 -5.90
N ASP A 154 -7.49 -12.59 -4.91
CA ASP A 154 -8.82 -12.12 -4.55
C ASP A 154 -8.84 -10.60 -4.40
N ALA A 155 -9.98 -10.00 -4.75
CA ALA A 155 -10.28 -8.59 -4.53
C ALA A 155 -11.78 -8.44 -4.36
N TYR A 156 -12.21 -8.02 -3.18
CA TYR A 156 -13.62 -7.83 -2.87
C TYR A 156 -13.80 -6.68 -1.89
N VAL A 157 -14.98 -6.10 -1.92
CA VAL A 157 -15.52 -5.29 -0.83
C VAL A 157 -16.65 -6.05 -0.15
N THR A 158 -16.85 -5.80 1.14
CA THR A 158 -17.94 -6.42 1.91
C THR A 158 -18.97 -5.35 2.26
N ILE A 159 -20.17 -5.46 1.70
CA ILE A 159 -21.28 -4.55 1.98
C ILE A 159 -22.39 -5.35 2.64
N ARG A 160 -22.76 -4.98 3.87
CA ARG A 160 -23.81 -5.68 4.66
C ARG A 160 -23.59 -7.20 4.73
N GLY A 161 -22.34 -7.63 4.83
CA GLY A 161 -21.95 -9.05 4.91
C GLY A 161 -21.81 -9.78 3.56
N ALA A 162 -22.23 -9.19 2.44
CA ALA A 162 -22.07 -9.77 1.12
C ALA A 162 -20.76 -9.29 0.45
N LYS A 163 -20.00 -10.23 -0.12
CA LYS A 163 -18.80 -9.94 -0.91
C LYS A 163 -19.18 -9.71 -2.37
N ARG A 164 -18.62 -8.68 -2.99
CA ARG A 164 -18.73 -8.43 -4.43
C ARG A 164 -17.44 -7.81 -4.98
N ALA A 165 -17.32 -7.82 -6.31
CA ALA A 165 -16.28 -7.08 -7.01
C ALA A 165 -16.32 -5.59 -6.59
N PRO A 166 -15.16 -4.97 -6.29
CA PRO A 166 -15.11 -3.54 -6.02
C PRO A 166 -15.50 -2.75 -7.27
N LEU A 167 -16.24 -1.66 -7.09
CA LEU A 167 -16.56 -0.70 -8.14
C LEU A 167 -15.34 0.17 -8.48
N ALA A 168 -15.37 0.85 -9.62
CA ALA A 168 -14.29 1.77 -10.00
C ALA A 168 -14.07 2.90 -8.96
N ALA A 169 -15.16 3.50 -8.45
CA ALA A 169 -15.05 4.50 -7.38
C ALA A 169 -14.45 3.95 -6.08
N GLU A 170 -14.68 2.67 -5.77
CA GLU A 170 -14.15 2.01 -4.56
C GLU A 170 -12.67 1.67 -4.72
N TRP A 171 -12.25 1.25 -5.91
CA TRP A 171 -10.82 1.17 -6.25
C TRP A 171 -10.14 2.54 -6.09
N ALA A 172 -10.81 3.62 -6.51
CA ALA A 172 -10.30 4.98 -6.45
C ALA A 172 -10.40 5.64 -5.06
N ASP A 173 -11.29 5.21 -4.18
CA ASP A 173 -11.42 5.77 -2.84
C ASP A 173 -10.35 5.19 -1.89
N LYS A 174 -9.46 6.07 -1.42
CA LYS A 174 -8.37 5.69 -0.50
C LYS A 174 -8.85 5.06 0.82
N ASN A 175 -10.11 5.28 1.21
CA ASN A 175 -10.67 4.77 2.46
C ASN A 175 -11.36 3.41 2.29
N THR A 176 -11.60 2.98 1.04
CA THR A 176 -12.16 1.65 0.78
C THR A 176 -11.12 0.58 1.13
N TYR A 177 -11.50 -0.33 2.04
CA TYR A 177 -10.70 -1.50 2.36
C TYR A 177 -10.91 -2.61 1.32
N ILE A 178 -9.84 -2.97 0.61
CA ILE A 178 -9.79 -4.11 -0.30
C ILE A 178 -8.66 -5.01 0.22
N PRO A 179 -8.97 -6.20 0.77
CA PRO A 179 -7.96 -7.05 1.42
C PRO A 179 -6.77 -7.34 0.52
N ASN A 180 -5.54 -7.25 1.04
CA ASN A 180 -4.28 -7.44 0.30
C ASN A 180 -3.96 -6.41 -0.79
N TRP A 181 -4.75 -5.34 -0.94
CA TRP A 181 -4.50 -4.26 -1.90
C TRP A 181 -4.34 -2.93 -1.19
N ARG A 182 -3.15 -2.35 -1.26
CA ARG A 182 -2.88 -1.00 -0.73
C ARG A 182 -3.10 0.05 -1.79
N VAL A 183 -3.25 1.29 -1.35
CA VAL A 183 -3.19 2.47 -2.22
C VAL A 183 -1.74 2.95 -2.32
N LEU A 184 -1.32 3.39 -3.49
CA LEU A 184 -0.03 4.05 -3.70
C LEU A 184 -0.08 5.50 -3.21
N SER A 185 1.00 5.98 -2.62
CA SER A 185 1.16 7.41 -2.36
C SER A 185 1.39 8.17 -3.68
N THR A 186 1.27 9.50 -3.63
CA THR A 186 1.49 10.37 -4.80
C THR A 186 2.92 10.34 -5.33
N ASP A 187 3.89 9.92 -4.50
CA ASP A 187 5.31 9.88 -4.85
C ASP A 187 5.72 8.51 -5.44
N GLU A 188 4.83 7.52 -5.36
CA GLU A 188 5.06 6.18 -5.87
C GLU A 188 4.63 6.07 -7.33
N LYS A 189 5.53 5.55 -8.17
CA LYS A 189 5.20 5.27 -9.57
C LYS A 189 4.38 3.98 -9.66
N PRO A 190 3.29 3.97 -10.46
CA PRO A 190 2.59 2.73 -10.78
C PRO A 190 3.51 1.76 -11.52
N ALA A 191 3.25 0.47 -11.36
CA ALA A 191 3.99 -0.62 -11.98
C ALA A 191 3.02 -1.66 -12.53
N LYS A 192 3.52 -2.54 -13.40
CA LYS A 192 2.71 -3.59 -14.00
C LYS A 192 2.07 -4.50 -12.95
N GLY A 193 0.79 -4.80 -13.14
CA GLY A 193 -0.06 -5.53 -12.21
C GLY A 193 -0.74 -4.68 -11.14
N ASP A 194 -0.50 -3.37 -11.12
CA ASP A 194 -1.30 -2.44 -10.30
C ASP A 194 -2.67 -2.21 -10.93
N VAL A 195 -3.69 -2.06 -10.09
CA VAL A 195 -5.02 -1.61 -10.51
C VAL A 195 -5.03 -0.09 -10.55
N ALA A 196 -5.48 0.49 -11.65
CA ALA A 196 -5.73 1.92 -11.79
C ALA A 196 -7.24 2.18 -11.79
N ALA A 197 -7.68 3.23 -11.11
CA ALA A 197 -9.08 3.63 -11.13
C ALA A 197 -9.26 5.13 -10.85
N TYR A 198 -10.26 5.74 -11.47
CA TYR A 198 -10.76 7.07 -11.11
C TYR A 198 -12.28 7.06 -11.00
N PRO A 199 -12.86 7.89 -10.13
CA PRO A 199 -14.31 8.02 -10.00
C PRO A 199 -14.90 8.91 -11.10
N LEU A 200 -16.19 8.73 -11.41
CA LEU A 200 -16.98 9.67 -12.21
C LEU A 200 -18.30 9.95 -11.48
N SER A 201 -18.65 11.24 -11.34
CA SER A 201 -19.84 11.68 -10.61
C SER A 201 -21.12 11.65 -11.45
N SER A 202 -21.03 11.58 -12.78
CA SER A 202 -22.16 11.70 -13.71
C SER A 202 -22.87 10.37 -14.04
N GLY A 203 -22.41 9.25 -13.48
CA GLY A 203 -22.83 7.91 -13.93
C GLY A 203 -24.06 7.32 -13.27
N GLY A 204 -24.58 7.94 -12.21
CA GLY A 204 -25.72 7.43 -11.47
C GLY A 204 -25.52 5.95 -11.08
N SER A 205 -26.49 5.10 -11.41
CA SER A 205 -26.43 3.65 -11.18
C SER A 205 -25.70 2.87 -12.28
N SER A 206 -25.35 3.49 -13.40
CA SER A 206 -24.82 2.82 -14.60
C SER A 206 -23.30 2.69 -14.60
N TYR A 207 -22.60 3.62 -13.95
CA TYR A 207 -21.16 3.55 -13.72
C TYR A 207 -20.77 4.44 -12.54
N SER A 208 -19.67 4.08 -11.87
CA SER A 208 -19.11 4.85 -10.75
C SER A 208 -17.76 5.50 -11.10
N GLY A 209 -17.25 5.26 -12.30
CA GLY A 209 -15.90 5.60 -12.71
C GLY A 209 -15.38 4.62 -13.75
N HIS A 210 -14.07 4.58 -13.90
CA HIS A 210 -13.39 3.62 -14.76
C HIS A 210 -12.23 2.95 -14.04
N THR A 211 -11.96 1.69 -14.36
CA THR A 211 -10.87 0.92 -13.74
C THR A 211 -10.25 -0.07 -14.73
N GLY A 212 -8.96 -0.33 -14.55
CA GLY A 212 -8.17 -1.24 -15.35
C GLY A 212 -6.86 -1.57 -14.67
N PHE A 213 -5.90 -2.09 -15.42
CA PHE A 213 -4.57 -2.40 -14.92
C PHE A 213 -3.51 -1.53 -15.58
N ILE A 214 -2.44 -1.28 -14.84
CA ILE A 214 -1.16 -0.91 -15.43
C ILE A 214 -0.47 -2.20 -15.87
N VAL A 215 -0.01 -2.23 -17.12
CA VAL A 215 0.55 -3.41 -17.77
C VAL A 215 1.76 -3.06 -18.60
N PHE A 216 2.55 -4.08 -18.92
CA PHE A 216 3.60 -4.00 -19.92
C PHE A 216 3.11 -4.68 -21.19
N LEU A 217 2.74 -3.88 -22.19
CA LEU A 217 2.18 -4.32 -23.46
C LEU A 217 3.13 -3.86 -24.58
N ASN A 218 3.54 -4.79 -25.47
CA ASN A 218 4.41 -4.50 -26.62
C ASN A 218 5.67 -3.69 -26.27
N GLY A 219 6.33 -4.03 -25.15
CA GLY A 219 7.57 -3.35 -24.74
C GLY A 219 7.38 -2.03 -23.99
N THR A 220 6.13 -1.59 -23.75
CA THR A 220 5.84 -0.30 -23.13
C THR A 220 4.97 -0.46 -21.88
N LEU A 221 5.29 0.28 -20.82
CA LEU A 221 4.42 0.39 -19.66
C LEU A 221 3.23 1.29 -20.02
N THR A 222 2.03 0.74 -19.97
CA THR A 222 0.78 1.40 -20.35
C THR A 222 -0.35 0.87 -19.47
N ASN A 223 -1.60 1.06 -19.89
CA ASN A 223 -2.78 0.55 -19.21
C ASN A 223 -3.59 -0.39 -20.11
N ILE A 224 -4.50 -1.16 -19.52
CA ILE A 224 -5.49 -1.95 -20.24
C ILE A 224 -6.77 -2.03 -19.43
N SER A 225 -7.92 -1.90 -20.10
CA SER A 225 -9.24 -1.96 -19.46
C SER A 225 -10.31 -2.42 -20.44
N ALA A 226 -11.48 -2.82 -19.93
CA ALA A 226 -12.64 -3.11 -20.77
C ALA A 226 -13.37 -1.83 -21.16
N HIS A 227 -13.64 -1.67 -22.46
CA HIS A 227 -14.38 -0.55 -23.03
C HIS A 227 -15.67 -1.04 -23.71
N GLY A 228 -16.34 -0.14 -24.43
CA GLY A 228 -17.60 -0.43 -25.11
C GLY A 228 -17.53 -1.61 -26.08
N THR A 229 -16.43 -1.73 -26.83
CA THR A 229 -16.29 -2.72 -27.92
C THR A 229 -15.41 -3.91 -27.57
N SER A 230 -14.37 -3.69 -26.77
CA SER A 230 -13.38 -4.70 -26.44
C SER A 230 -12.48 -4.23 -25.29
N VAL A 231 -11.61 -5.11 -24.84
CA VAL A 231 -10.49 -4.80 -23.95
C VAL A 231 -9.34 -4.24 -24.79
N TYR A 232 -8.82 -3.07 -24.44
CA TYR A 232 -7.65 -2.49 -25.12
C TYR A 232 -6.99 -1.41 -24.24
N SER A 233 -5.82 -0.93 -24.66
CA SER A 233 -5.11 0.18 -24.02
C SER A 233 -5.57 1.53 -24.59
N THR A 234 -5.78 2.51 -23.72
CA THR A 234 -6.01 3.91 -24.14
C THR A 234 -4.93 4.79 -23.52
N VAL A 235 -4.04 5.31 -24.36
CA VAL A 235 -2.88 6.11 -23.92
C VAL A 235 -3.34 7.29 -23.04
N GLY A 236 -2.79 7.39 -21.84
CA GLY A 236 -3.06 8.49 -20.91
C GLY A 236 -4.40 8.39 -20.18
N GLN A 237 -5.20 7.34 -20.37
CA GLN A 237 -6.52 7.21 -19.75
C GLN A 237 -6.47 7.31 -18.23
N PHE A 238 -5.48 6.70 -17.60
CA PHE A 238 -5.29 6.73 -16.16
C PHE A 238 -4.20 7.72 -15.77
N GLU A 239 -3.14 7.78 -16.57
CA GLU A 239 -1.92 8.53 -16.29
C GLU A 239 -2.12 10.05 -16.35
N ASN A 240 -3.04 10.53 -17.21
CA ASN A 240 -3.34 11.97 -17.34
C ASN A 240 -4.53 12.42 -16.48
N ASN A 241 -5.16 11.50 -15.75
CA ASN A 241 -6.28 11.83 -14.87
C ASN A 241 -5.80 12.02 -13.42
N ILE A 242 -5.95 13.24 -12.91
CA ILE A 242 -5.50 13.64 -11.56
C ILE A 242 -6.24 12.91 -10.42
N ASP A 243 -7.43 12.39 -10.70
CA ASP A 243 -8.25 11.66 -9.74
C ASP A 243 -7.94 10.16 -9.75
N THR A 244 -7.08 9.70 -10.66
CA THR A 244 -6.63 8.31 -10.66
C THR A 244 -5.92 7.97 -9.35
N ARG A 245 -6.31 6.84 -8.76
CA ARG A 245 -5.55 6.17 -7.72
C ARG A 245 -5.11 4.80 -8.22
N TYR A 246 -3.94 4.41 -7.74
CA TYR A 246 -3.35 3.12 -8.05
C TYR A 246 -3.37 2.25 -6.81
N ARG A 247 -3.68 0.97 -7.00
CA ARG A 247 -3.60 -0.03 -5.94
C ARG A 247 -2.68 -1.17 -6.31
N ARG A 248 -1.89 -1.59 -5.33
CA ARG A 248 -0.88 -2.62 -5.49
C ARG A 248 -1.11 -3.78 -4.55
N TYR A 249 -0.96 -4.98 -5.09
CA TYR A 249 -1.11 -6.22 -4.32
C TYR A 249 0.09 -6.44 -3.38
N ILE A 250 -0.23 -6.74 -2.12
CA ILE A 250 0.73 -6.90 -1.02
C ILE A 250 0.53 -8.15 -0.15
N GLY A 251 -0.42 -9.03 -0.50
CA GLY A 251 -0.79 -10.18 0.34
C GLY A 251 0.19 -11.35 0.28
N ALA A 252 0.69 -11.77 1.45
CA ALA A 252 1.47 -13.00 1.65
C ALA A 252 0.73 -14.24 1.15
#